data_AF-A0A847GIN8-F1
#
_entry.id   AF-A0A847GIN8-F1
#
_cell.length_a   1.000
_cell.length_b   1.000
_cell.length_c   1.000
_cell.angle_alpha   90.00
_cell.angle_beta   90.00
_cell.angle_gamma   90.00
#
_symmetry.space_group_name_H-M   'P 1'
#
loop_
_entity.id
_entity.type
_entity.pdbx_description
1 polymer ?
#
loop_
_entity_poly.entity_id
_entity_poly.type
_entity_poly.pdbx_seq_one_letter_code
_entity_poly.pdbx_strand_id
1 'polypeptide(L)'
;MNPEDPLTVYEAWDPRQAHLICQVLANADIEARVASDALEMGLGDIPFQHTTCPVMVRRVDFERARAVLAEFETRLAGGAGETPEESQPYCYHCGESVAVGDPQCPKCGQELDWTV
;
A
#
# COMPACT_ATOMS: atom_id res chain seq x y z
N MET A 1 4.70 19.32 26.90
CA MET A 1 4.17 18.47 25.80
C MET A 1 5.22 17.40 25.53
N ASN A 2 4.90 16.13 25.75
CA ASN A 2 5.87 15.03 25.66
C ASN A 2 6.06 14.61 24.19
N PRO A 3 7.30 14.49 23.70
CA PRO A 3 7.57 14.05 22.32
C PRO A 3 7.26 12.56 22.09
N GLU A 4 7.04 11.81 23.18
CA GLU A 4 6.70 10.40 23.20
C GLU A 4 5.18 10.13 23.11
N ASP A 5 4.37 11.19 23.04
CA ASP A 5 2.92 11.07 22.94
C ASP A 5 2.55 10.38 21.62
N PRO A 6 1.94 9.18 21.66
CA PRO A 6 1.58 8.45 20.45
C PRO A 6 0.35 9.10 19.81
N LEU A 7 0.46 9.41 18.51
CA LEU A 7 -0.61 10.00 17.73
C LEU A 7 -1.21 8.96 16.77
N THR A 8 -2.53 8.90 16.71
CA THR A 8 -3.25 8.08 15.74
C THR A 8 -3.06 8.66 14.34
N VAL A 9 -2.40 7.90 13.47
CA VAL A 9 -2.17 8.28 12.07
C VAL A 9 -3.23 7.69 11.14
N TYR A 10 -3.84 6.57 11.53
CA TYR A 10 -4.82 5.86 10.71
C TYR A 10 -5.85 5.13 11.56
N GLU A 11 -7.12 5.22 11.21
CA GLU A 11 -8.21 4.47 11.86
C GLU A 11 -8.61 3.30 10.97
N ALA A 12 -8.15 2.09 11.31
CA ALA A 12 -8.51 0.90 10.56
C ALA A 12 -9.82 0.30 11.10
N TRP A 13 -10.66 -0.17 10.18
CA TRP A 13 -11.94 -0.82 10.49
C TRP A 13 -11.77 -2.30 10.84
N ASP A 14 -10.66 -2.90 10.41
CA ASP A 14 -10.35 -4.31 10.62
C ASP A 14 -8.90 -4.50 11.11
N PRO A 15 -8.63 -5.51 11.94
CA PRO A 15 -7.28 -5.80 12.42
C PRO A 15 -6.32 -6.12 11.27
N ARG A 16 -6.80 -6.76 10.21
CA ARG A 16 -5.99 -7.06 9.00
C ARG A 16 -5.47 -5.78 8.35
N GLN A 17 -6.33 -4.76 8.23
CA GLN A 17 -5.96 -3.48 7.65
C GLN A 17 -4.99 -2.72 8.57
N ALA A 18 -5.22 -2.75 9.89
CA ALA A 18 -4.30 -2.15 10.86
C ALA A 18 -2.89 -2.76 10.79
N HIS A 19 -2.80 -4.09 10.69
CA HIS A 19 -1.53 -4.80 10.56
C HIS A 19 -0.84 -4.51 9.23
N LEU A 20 -1.57 -4.41 8.11
CA LEU A 20 -1.01 -4.01 6.83
C LEU A 20 -0.36 -2.63 6.91
N ILE A 21 -1.05 -1.66 7.51
CA ILE A 21 -0.55 -0.29 7.68
C ILE A 21 0.69 -0.28 8.57
N CYS A 22 0.73 -1.09 9.63
CA CYS A 22 1.94 -1.23 10.45
C CYS A 22 3.13 -1.79 9.65
N GLN A 23 2.91 -2.75 8.74
CA GLN A 23 3.97 -3.28 7.88
C GLN A 23 4.48 -2.22 6.89
N VAL A 24 3.58 -1.42 6.31
CA VAL A 24 3.94 -0.31 5.40
C VAL A 24 4.81 0.71 6.12
N LEU A 25 4.42 1.11 7.34
CA LEU A 25 5.18 2.05 8.16
C LEU A 25 6.51 1.45 8.63
N ALA A 26 6.54 0.16 9.01
CA ALA A 26 7.77 -0.53 9.39
C ALA A 26 8.78 -0.61 8.24
N ASN A 27 8.33 -0.83 7.00
CA ASN A 27 9.19 -0.80 5.81
C ASN A 27 9.82 0.59 5.56
N ALA A 28 9.19 1.65 6.06
CA ALA A 28 9.72 3.01 6.01
C ALA A 28 10.55 3.41 7.25
N ASP A 29 10.93 2.42 8.08
CA ASP A 29 11.64 2.60 9.36
C ASP A 29 10.85 3.45 10.37
N ILE A 30 9.52 3.38 10.32
CA ILE A 30 8.62 4.08 11.24
C ILE A 30 8.01 3.06 12.20
N GLU A 31 8.29 3.25 13.50
CA GLU A 31 7.67 2.42 14.54
C GLU A 31 6.19 2.78 14.68
N ALA A 32 5.32 1.85 14.30
CA ALA A 32 3.88 1.95 14.40
C ALA A 32 3.32 0.84 15.29
N ARG A 33 2.27 1.14 16.04
CA ARG A 33 1.58 0.19 16.93
C ARG A 33 0.09 0.26 16.69
N VAL A 34 -0.56 -0.90 16.61
CA VAL A 34 -2.03 -0.97 16.61
C VAL A 34 -2.48 -0.86 18.05
N ALA A 35 -3.30 0.13 18.36
CA ALA A 35 -4.09 0.16 19.59
C ALA A 35 -5.27 -0.80 19.40
N SER A 36 -5.01 -2.09 19.61
CA SER A 36 -6.05 -3.11 19.63
C SER A 36 -6.69 -3.12 21.01
N ASP A 37 -7.93 -2.64 21.09
CA ASP A 37 -8.78 -2.77 22.30
C ASP A 37 -9.16 -4.24 22.59
N ALA A 38 -8.87 -5.17 21.67
CA ALA A 38 -9.39 -6.54 21.68
C ALA A 38 -8.34 -7.63 21.91
N LEU A 39 -7.42 -7.44 22.87
CA LEU A 39 -6.65 -8.56 23.42
C LEU A 39 -6.56 -8.58 24.94
N GLU A 40 -7.54 -8.00 25.64
CA GLU A 40 -7.88 -8.49 26.98
C GLU A 40 -8.78 -9.71 26.82
N MET A 41 -8.14 -10.87 26.65
CA MET A 41 -8.76 -12.18 26.83
C MET A 41 -9.40 -12.26 28.22
N GLY A 42 -10.71 -12.06 28.29
CA GLY A 42 -11.44 -12.20 29.55
C GLY A 42 -12.95 -12.12 29.38
N LEU A 43 -13.56 -13.28 29.11
CA LEU A 43 -14.90 -13.61 29.62
C LEU A 43 -16.09 -12.79 29.08
N GLY A 44 -16.67 -13.25 27.96
CA GLY A 44 -18.10 -13.09 27.67
C GLY A 44 -18.54 -11.75 27.06
N ASP A 45 -19.20 -11.85 25.91
CA ASP A 45 -20.14 -10.86 25.36
C ASP A 45 -19.63 -9.42 25.23
N ILE A 46 -18.71 -9.19 24.28
CA ILE A 46 -18.42 -7.82 23.80
C ILE A 46 -19.35 -7.56 22.60
N PRO A 47 -20.22 -6.54 22.64
CA PRO A 47 -21.06 -6.19 21.51
C PRO A 47 -20.17 -5.80 20.31
N PHE A 48 -20.37 -6.50 19.19
CA PHE A 48 -19.62 -6.44 17.92
C PHE A 48 -19.62 -5.08 17.18
N GLN A 49 -19.91 -3.97 17.85
CA GLN A 49 -20.42 -2.77 17.19
C GLN A 49 -19.49 -1.56 17.18
N HIS A 50 -18.15 -1.69 17.22
CA HIS A 50 -17.17 -0.71 16.69
C HIS A 50 -15.75 -0.95 17.27
N THR A 51 -15.14 -2.10 16.99
CA THR A 51 -13.72 -2.31 17.33
C THR A 51 -12.85 -1.70 16.23
N THR A 52 -12.83 -0.37 16.15
CA THR A 52 -11.82 0.31 15.33
C THR A 52 -10.44 -0.01 15.89
N CYS A 53 -9.49 -0.27 15.01
CA CYS A 53 -8.11 -0.62 15.34
C CYS A 53 -7.20 0.56 14.96
N PRO A 54 -7.15 1.63 15.77
CA PRO A 54 -6.34 2.80 15.46
C PRO A 54 -4.84 2.44 15.43
N VAL A 55 -4.16 2.86 14.37
CA VAL A 55 -2.71 2.75 14.24
C VAL A 55 -2.08 4.04 14.76
N MET A 56 -1.22 3.89 15.76
CA MET A 56 -0.54 4.98 16.44
C MET A 56 0.95 4.96 16.12
N VAL A 57 1.51 6.16 15.97
CA VAL A 57 2.95 6.39 15.74
C VAL A 57 3.46 7.43 16.72
N ARG A 58 4.77 7.52 16.91
CA ARG A 58 5.34 8.61 17.70
C ARG A 58 5.03 9.95 17.04
N ARG A 59 4.79 10.99 17.86
CA ARG A 59 4.52 12.35 17.36
C ARG A 59 5.56 12.86 16.36
N VAL A 60 6.84 12.55 16.59
CA VAL A 60 7.95 12.93 15.69
C VAL A 60 7.88 12.27 14.32
N ASP A 61 7.25 11.10 14.23
CA ASP A 61 7.12 10.33 12.99
C ASP A 61 5.75 10.53 12.33
N PHE A 62 4.83 11.30 12.95
CA PHE A 62 3.47 11.48 12.44
C PHE A 62 3.42 12.06 11.03
N GLU A 63 4.17 13.12 10.75
CA GLU A 63 4.21 13.75 9.42
C GLU A 63 4.83 12.80 8.38
N ARG A 64 5.88 12.07 8.76
CA ARG A 64 6.53 11.07 7.91
C ARG A 64 5.59 9.91 7.61
N ALA A 65 4.90 9.39 8.63
CA ALA A 65 3.94 8.31 8.49
C ALA A 65 2.79 8.70 7.56
N ARG A 66 2.28 9.93 7.68
CA ARG A 66 1.24 10.45 6.80
C ARG A 66 1.71 10.55 5.34
N ALA A 67 2.95 10.99 5.10
CA ALA A 67 3.51 11.05 3.75
C ALA A 67 3.66 9.66 3.13
N VAL A 68 4.16 8.68 3.90
CA VAL A 68 4.28 7.28 3.46
C VAL A 68 2.92 6.66 3.15
N LEU A 69 1.91 6.94 3.98
CA LEU A 69 0.54 6.50 3.74
C LEU A 69 -0.04 7.11 2.47
N ALA A 70 0.13 8.41 2.26
CA ALA A 70 -0.33 9.06 1.04
C ALA A 70 0.36 8.50 -0.21
N GLU A 71 1.66 8.21 -0.15
CA GLU A 71 2.38 7.52 -1.23
C GLU A 71 1.86 6.10 -1.45
N PHE A 72 1.60 5.36 -0.38
CA PHE A 72 1.04 4.01 -0.45
C PHE A 72 -0.36 4.01 -1.06
N GLU A 73 -1.23 4.92 -0.63
CA GLU A 73 -2.56 5.13 -1.21
C GLU A 73 -2.47 5.55 -2.68
N THR A 74 -1.52 6.41 -3.04
CA THR A 74 -1.28 6.81 -4.43
C THR A 74 -0.78 5.64 -5.27
N ARG A 75 0.05 4.75 -4.73
CA ARG A 75 0.47 3.51 -5.41
C ARG A 75 -0.68 2.52 -5.56
N LEU A 76 -1.50 2.36 -4.52
CA LEU A 76 -2.69 1.51 -4.57
C LEU A 76 -3.73 2.05 -5.57
N ALA A 77 -3.99 3.36 -5.53
CA ALA A 77 -4.90 4.05 -6.43
C ALA A 77 -4.33 4.15 -7.85
N GLY A 78 -3.00 4.24 -8.00
CA GLY A 78 -2.30 4.19 -9.28
C GLY A 78 -2.27 2.79 -9.90
N GLY A 79 -2.40 1.73 -9.10
CA GLY A 79 -2.63 0.36 -9.58
C GLY A 79 -4.11 -0.04 -9.69
N ALA A 80 -5.02 0.67 -9.03
CA ALA A 80 -6.48 0.49 -9.15
C ALA A 80 -7.13 1.48 -10.12
N GLY A 81 -6.34 2.40 -10.68
CA GLY A 81 -6.69 3.37 -11.71
C GLY A 81 -6.21 2.96 -13.11
N GLU A 82 -5.69 1.75 -13.27
CA GLU A 82 -5.64 1.10 -14.57
C GLU A 82 -7.06 0.64 -14.91
N THR A 83 -7.80 1.51 -15.58
CA THR A 83 -8.75 1.06 -16.61
C THR A 83 -8.10 -0.08 -17.42
N PRO A 84 -8.83 -1.11 -17.89
CA PRO A 84 -8.30 -2.17 -18.76
C PRO A 84 -7.77 -1.69 -20.13
N GLU A 85 -7.48 -0.40 -20.27
CA GLU A 85 -6.92 0.20 -21.46
C GLU A 85 -5.41 -0.02 -21.44
N GLU A 86 -5.05 -1.07 -22.20
CA GLU A 86 -3.76 -1.19 -22.89
C GLU A 86 -2.60 -1.59 -21.98
N SER A 87 -2.55 -2.90 -21.66
CA SER A 87 -1.29 -3.60 -21.40
C SER A 87 -0.29 -3.20 -22.49
N GLN A 88 0.59 -2.25 -22.18
CA GLN A 88 1.57 -1.78 -23.14
C GLN A 88 2.40 -3.00 -23.56
N PRO A 89 2.40 -3.33 -24.84
CA PRO A 89 3.12 -4.50 -25.31
C PRO A 89 4.61 -4.32 -25.02
N TYR A 90 5.26 -5.41 -24.66
CA TYR A 90 6.70 -5.46 -24.39
C TYR A 90 7.33 -6.53 -25.26
N CYS A 91 8.60 -6.34 -25.61
CA CYS A 91 9.36 -7.30 -26.39
C CYS A 91 9.61 -8.57 -25.55
N TYR A 92 9.10 -9.72 -26.00
CA TYR A 92 9.34 -11.02 -25.32
C TYR A 92 10.82 -11.44 -25.28
N HIS A 93 11.68 -10.79 -26.07
CA HIS A 93 13.11 -11.13 -26.14
C HIS A 93 13.97 -10.30 -25.17
N CYS A 94 13.67 -9.01 -24.99
CA CYS A 94 14.51 -8.11 -24.18
C CYS A 94 13.76 -7.39 -23.06
N GLY A 95 12.44 -7.52 -22.98
CA GLY A 95 11.59 -6.88 -21.97
C GLY A 95 11.38 -5.39 -22.13
N GLU A 96 11.81 -4.79 -23.26
CA GLU A 96 11.60 -3.37 -23.54
C GLU A 96 10.15 -3.07 -23.91
N SER A 97 9.61 -1.95 -23.46
CA SER A 97 8.29 -1.47 -23.87
C SER A 97 8.30 -1.13 -25.36
N VAL A 98 7.35 -1.65 -26.12
CA VAL A 98 7.21 -1.44 -27.56
C VAL A 98 5.91 -0.71 -27.84
N ALA A 99 5.87 0.13 -28.87
CA ALA A 99 4.61 0.76 -29.28
C ALA A 99 3.77 -0.25 -30.07
N VAL A 100 2.46 -0.24 -29.85
CA VAL A 100 1.52 -1.10 -30.60
C VAL A 100 1.62 -0.78 -32.10
N GLY A 101 1.94 -1.79 -32.91
CA GLY A 101 2.04 -1.67 -34.36
C GLY A 101 3.47 -1.48 -34.91
N ASP A 102 4.49 -1.38 -34.06
CA ASP A 102 5.89 -1.39 -34.50
C ASP A 102 6.34 -2.82 -34.89
N PRO A 103 6.82 -3.05 -36.12
CA PRO A 103 7.21 -4.39 -36.57
C PRO A 103 8.49 -4.90 -35.90
N GLN A 104 9.29 -4.02 -35.28
CA GLN A 104 10.56 -4.38 -34.65
C GLN A 104 10.78 -3.65 -33.33
N CYS A 105 11.41 -4.32 -32.38
CA CYS A 105 11.81 -3.71 -31.12
C CYS A 105 12.96 -2.71 -31.36
N PRO A 106 12.85 -1.46 -30.85
CA PRO A 106 13.89 -0.44 -31.05
C PRO A 106 15.22 -0.75 -30.36
N LYS A 107 15.24 -1.68 -29.39
CA LYS A 107 16.42 -1.99 -28.58
C LYS A 107 17.17 -3.22 -29.04
N CYS A 108 16.47 -4.31 -29.33
CA CYS A 108 17.09 -5.57 -29.75
C CYS A 108 16.93 -5.85 -31.24
N GLY A 109 16.14 -5.07 -31.97
CA GLY A 109 15.86 -5.26 -33.40
C GLY A 109 14.99 -6.47 -33.71
N GLN A 110 14.45 -7.15 -32.69
CA GLN A 110 13.67 -8.36 -32.87
C GLN A 110 12.31 -8.05 -33.48
N GLU A 111 11.89 -8.86 -34.46
CA GLU A 111 10.58 -8.75 -35.11
C GLU A 111 9.46 -9.08 -34.12
N LEU A 112 8.45 -8.21 -34.05
CA LEU A 112 7.30 -8.33 -33.16
C LEU A 112 6.09 -8.70 -34.02
N ASP A 113 5.60 -9.92 -33.86
CA ASP A 113 4.39 -10.37 -34.54
C ASP A 113 3.17 -9.97 -33.70
N TRP A 114 2.32 -9.13 -34.29
CA TRP A 114 1.09 -8.60 -33.67
C TRP A 114 -0.15 -9.43 -34.02
N THR A 115 0.02 -10.55 -34.72
CA THR A 115 -1.10 -11.40 -35.16
C THR A 115 -1.57 -12.25 -34.00
N VAL A 116 -2.78 -11.97 -33.52
CA VAL A 116 -3.48 -12.69 -32.44
C VAL A 116 -3.95 -14.07 -32.90
#